data_AF-A0A971B2L7-F1
#
_entry.id   AF-A0A971B2L7-F1
#
_cell.length_a   1.000
_cell.length_b   1.000
_cell.length_c   1.000
_cell.angle_alpha   90.00
_cell.angle_beta   90.00
_cell.angle_gamma   90.00
#
_symmetry.space_group_name_H-M   'P 1'
#
loop_
_entity.id
_entity.type
_entity.pdbx_description
1 polymer ?
#
loop_
_entity_poly.entity_id
_entity_poly.type
_entity_poly.pdbx_seq_one_letter_code
_entity_poly.pdbx_strand_id
1 'polypeptide(L)'
;MKSIVFLAAVGFGAVALGGEVFGPPVKVDGAGDEAMALCLEGNVLYAGCGQQLVVYDVKEPLKPRKLGSVSGFGSVRQVASQKGMAYVATRESGFWVVDATDPHKPRIRSRFDCCELATGVDVAGSVAFLGQRQNGVEFIDVSDPDHPAHIAMRKTDESQSVKYRDGYVYSGDWGTGKLTVLDARDMRNIRQVARVDLYGFGDGVWLKGRYLYAATGHHAKNRDFSTLTYKSVDTPELRKFGKVDAGSGCGHGLDIFDISDPADPKRVGRVDFPPFYARGLDMWTPRTSAGSDIVFAAQTHNGIFAVDCSDPAKPKMLDRWTFPVADHPEWPSCC
;
A
#
# COMPACT_ATOMS: atom_id res chain seq x y z
N MET A 1 -14.99 -7.58 -19.80
CA MET A 1 -15.21 -7.87 -18.37
C MET A 1 -14.90 -6.58 -17.63
N LYS A 2 -15.85 -5.96 -16.90
CA LYS A 2 -15.56 -4.71 -16.17
C LYS A 2 -14.69 -5.07 -14.96
N SER A 3 -13.49 -4.51 -14.88
CA SER A 3 -12.62 -4.61 -13.70
C SER A 3 -13.27 -3.86 -12.54
N ILE A 4 -13.38 -4.49 -11.37
CA ILE A 4 -14.01 -3.89 -10.19
C ILE A 4 -12.94 -3.74 -9.10
N VAL A 5 -12.99 -2.60 -8.41
CA VAL A 5 -12.00 -2.17 -7.42
C VAL A 5 -12.59 -2.31 -6.02
N PHE A 6 -11.86 -2.93 -5.11
CA PHE A 6 -12.22 -2.99 -3.68
C PHE A 6 -11.48 -1.89 -2.93
N LEU A 7 -12.21 -1.21 -2.07
CA LEU A 7 -11.75 0.00 -1.39
C LEU A 7 -11.95 -0.12 0.10
N ALA A 8 -10.94 0.35 0.81
CA ALA A 8 -10.92 0.50 2.25
C ALA A 8 -10.77 2.00 2.50
N ALA A 9 -11.82 2.63 3.02
CA ALA A 9 -11.85 4.06 3.33
C ALA A 9 -12.59 4.27 4.65
N VAL A 10 -12.25 5.36 5.34
CA VAL A 10 -12.98 5.84 6.52
C VAL A 10 -14.02 6.85 6.06
N GLY A 11 -15.30 6.60 6.31
CA GLY A 11 -16.38 7.58 6.07
C GLY A 11 -17.02 7.54 4.68
N PHE A 12 -18.30 7.91 4.62
CA PHE A 12 -19.19 7.71 3.46
C PHE A 12 -19.23 8.87 2.47
N GLY A 13 -19.33 8.48 1.21
CA GLY A 13 -19.57 9.30 0.01
C GLY A 13 -18.41 9.12 -0.96
N ALA A 14 -18.64 9.33 -2.25
CA ALA A 14 -17.54 9.46 -3.19
C ALA A 14 -17.98 10.41 -4.30
N VAL A 15 -17.13 11.36 -4.66
CA VAL A 15 -17.32 12.19 -5.83
C VAL A 15 -16.37 11.67 -6.90
N ALA A 16 -16.93 11.11 -7.97
CA ALA A 16 -16.17 10.82 -9.18
C ALA A 16 -15.97 12.14 -9.94
N LEU A 17 -14.73 12.43 -10.32
CA LEU A 17 -14.40 13.65 -11.08
C LEU A 17 -14.31 13.40 -12.60
N GLY A 18 -14.64 12.20 -13.09
CA GLY A 18 -14.76 11.89 -14.52
C GLY A 18 -15.51 10.59 -14.79
N GLY A 19 -16.84 10.64 -14.86
CA GLY A 19 -17.66 9.44 -15.10
C GLY A 19 -17.60 8.96 -16.55
N GLU A 20 -17.04 7.76 -16.79
CA GLU A 20 -17.46 6.83 -17.88
C GLU A 20 -16.83 5.43 -17.81
N VAL A 21 -15.70 5.23 -17.10
CA VAL A 21 -14.90 3.99 -17.25
C VAL A 21 -15.20 2.89 -16.20
N PHE A 22 -15.27 3.21 -14.90
CA PHE A 22 -15.25 2.17 -13.83
C PHE A 22 -16.53 2.05 -12.97
N GLY A 23 -17.55 2.89 -13.21
CA GLY A 23 -18.79 2.91 -12.42
C GLY A 23 -18.61 3.54 -11.02
N PRO A 24 -19.71 3.76 -10.27
CA PRO A 24 -19.63 4.35 -8.94
C PRO A 24 -19.08 3.34 -7.91
N PRO A 25 -18.39 3.82 -6.87
CA PRO A 25 -17.96 2.97 -5.76
C PRO A 25 -19.18 2.42 -5.00
N VAL A 26 -19.04 1.21 -4.47
CA VAL A 26 -20.09 0.50 -3.72
C VAL A 26 -19.69 0.38 -2.26
N LYS A 27 -20.61 0.73 -1.36
CA LYS A 27 -20.47 0.50 0.08
C LYS A 27 -20.50 -1.00 0.36
N VAL A 28 -19.55 -1.48 1.17
CA VAL A 28 -19.51 -2.86 1.66
C VAL A 28 -19.95 -2.89 3.12
N ASP A 29 -21.06 -3.57 3.40
CA ASP A 29 -21.59 -3.68 4.76
C ASP A 29 -20.75 -4.64 5.63
N GLY A 30 -20.79 -4.41 6.95
CA GLY A 30 -20.13 -5.26 7.94
C GLY A 30 -18.61 -5.11 8.03
N ALA A 31 -18.03 -4.19 7.25
CA ALA A 31 -16.66 -3.72 7.45
C ALA A 31 -16.72 -2.78 8.64
N GLY A 32 -15.89 -3.02 9.66
CA GLY A 32 -15.81 -2.08 10.79
C GLY A 32 -15.34 -0.71 10.33
N ASP A 33 -15.41 0.27 11.22
CA ASP A 33 -14.77 1.56 11.01
C ASP A 33 -13.27 1.36 10.75
N GLU A 34 -12.66 2.27 9.98
CA GLU A 34 -11.21 2.27 9.69
C GLU A 34 -10.70 1.04 8.93
N ALA A 35 -11.30 0.73 7.78
CA ALA A 35 -10.68 -0.20 6.84
C ALA A 35 -9.34 0.38 6.35
N MET A 36 -8.23 -0.27 6.70
CA MET A 36 -6.85 0.18 6.43
C MET A 36 -6.11 -0.74 5.45
N ALA A 37 -6.50 -2.00 5.36
CA ALA A 37 -5.77 -3.00 4.58
C ALA A 37 -6.73 -3.88 3.78
N LEU A 38 -6.38 -4.13 2.52
CA LEU A 38 -7.07 -5.10 1.66
C LEU A 38 -6.08 -6.08 1.04
N CYS A 39 -6.45 -7.36 1.07
CA CYS A 39 -5.77 -8.45 0.38
C CYS A 39 -6.81 -9.36 -0.30
N LEU A 40 -6.61 -9.69 -1.57
CA LEU A 40 -7.52 -10.54 -2.34
C LEU A 40 -6.82 -11.86 -2.68
N GLU A 41 -7.45 -12.98 -2.33
CA GLU A 41 -7.04 -14.32 -2.74
C GLU A 41 -8.19 -14.99 -3.51
N GLY A 42 -8.07 -15.05 -4.84
CA GLY A 42 -9.16 -15.51 -5.68
C GLY A 42 -10.41 -14.63 -5.51
N ASN A 43 -11.49 -15.22 -4.98
CA ASN A 43 -12.74 -14.51 -4.67
C ASN A 43 -12.89 -14.18 -3.17
N VAL A 44 -11.85 -14.41 -2.36
CA VAL A 44 -11.87 -14.11 -0.93
C VAL A 44 -11.13 -12.81 -0.68
N LEU A 45 -11.84 -11.80 -0.16
CA LEU A 45 -11.27 -10.51 0.22
C LEU A 45 -11.07 -10.48 1.74
N TYR A 46 -9.84 -10.26 2.17
CA TYR A 46 -9.46 -9.98 3.54
C TYR A 46 -9.37 -8.47 3.74
N ALA A 47 -10.18 -7.93 4.65
CA ALA A 47 -10.21 -6.53 5.01
C ALA A 47 -9.78 -6.34 6.47
N GLY A 48 -8.66 -5.64 6.68
CA GLY A 48 -8.25 -5.18 7.99
C GLY A 48 -8.98 -3.90 8.36
N CYS A 49 -9.84 -3.95 9.37
CA CYS A 49 -10.64 -2.81 9.84
C CYS A 49 -10.34 -2.57 11.32
N GLY A 50 -9.66 -1.48 11.67
CA GLY A 50 -9.26 -1.20 13.05
C GLY A 50 -8.49 -2.38 13.69
N GLN A 51 -9.13 -3.08 14.63
CA GLN A 51 -8.56 -4.23 15.39
C GLN A 51 -9.14 -5.59 14.97
N GLN A 52 -9.74 -5.68 13.78
CA GLN A 52 -10.33 -6.91 13.24
C GLN A 52 -9.90 -7.18 11.80
N LEU A 53 -9.93 -8.46 11.43
CA LEU A 53 -9.85 -8.95 10.07
C LEU A 53 -11.24 -9.47 9.68
N VAL A 54 -11.84 -8.89 8.65
CA VAL A 54 -13.13 -9.30 8.10
C VAL A 54 -12.90 -9.99 6.76
N VAL A 55 -13.55 -11.14 6.57
CA VAL A 55 -13.41 -11.97 5.37
C VAL A 55 -14.69 -11.89 4.56
N TYR A 56 -14.56 -11.64 3.25
CA TYR A 56 -15.67 -11.51 2.32
C TYR A 56 -15.53 -12.46 1.13
N ASP A 57 -16.67 -12.93 0.63
CA ASP A 57 -16.82 -13.47 -0.72
C ASP A 57 -17.14 -12.33 -1.67
N VAL A 58 -16.32 -12.19 -2.70
CA VAL A 58 -16.43 -11.15 -3.72
C VAL A 58 -16.60 -11.72 -5.12
N LYS A 59 -17.13 -12.95 -5.24
CA LYS A 59 -17.49 -13.56 -6.54
C LYS A 59 -18.45 -12.69 -7.35
N GLU A 60 -19.36 -11.99 -6.69
CA GLU A 60 -20.13 -10.87 -7.24
C GLU A 60 -19.54 -9.56 -6.72
N PRO A 61 -18.63 -8.88 -7.46
CA PRO A 61 -17.82 -7.82 -6.86
C PRO A 61 -18.61 -6.57 -6.43
N LEU A 62 -19.80 -6.33 -7.00
CA LEU A 62 -20.72 -5.25 -6.58
C LEU A 62 -21.67 -5.67 -5.45
N LYS A 63 -21.58 -6.92 -4.98
CA LYS A 63 -22.36 -7.44 -3.85
C LYS A 63 -21.48 -8.30 -2.92
N PRO A 64 -20.44 -7.72 -2.29
CA PRO A 64 -19.59 -8.48 -1.38
C PRO A 64 -20.41 -9.06 -0.22
N ARG A 65 -20.15 -10.32 0.13
CA ARG A 65 -20.84 -11.04 1.20
C ARG A 65 -19.86 -11.35 2.32
N LYS A 66 -20.10 -10.84 3.52
CA LYS A 66 -19.29 -11.19 4.70
C LYS A 66 -19.39 -12.70 4.96
N LEU A 67 -18.23 -13.35 5.09
CA LEU A 67 -18.10 -14.78 5.38
C LEU A 67 -17.83 -15.02 6.87
N GLY A 68 -16.90 -14.26 7.43
CA GLY A 68 -16.44 -14.39 8.80
C GLY A 68 -15.63 -13.18 9.25
N SER A 69 -15.24 -13.16 10.51
CA SER A 69 -14.33 -12.14 11.06
C SER A 69 -13.63 -12.66 12.30
N VAL A 70 -12.44 -12.14 12.55
CA VAL A 70 -11.67 -12.39 13.77
C VAL A 70 -11.13 -11.07 14.29
N SER A 71 -11.11 -10.90 15.61
CA SER A 71 -10.66 -9.69 16.29
C SER A 71 -9.68 -10.04 17.41
N GLY A 72 -9.15 -9.01 18.09
CA GLY A 72 -8.11 -9.17 19.12
C GLY A 72 -6.71 -8.79 18.64
N PHE A 73 -6.62 -8.17 17.47
CA PHE A 73 -5.40 -7.54 16.96
C PHE A 73 -5.18 -6.15 17.57
N GLY A 74 -4.01 -5.58 17.34
CA GLY A 74 -3.84 -4.12 17.39
C GLY A 74 -4.32 -3.44 16.11
N SER A 75 -3.89 -2.20 15.92
CA SER A 75 -4.20 -1.41 14.70
C SER A 75 -3.65 -2.12 13.45
N VAL A 76 -4.54 -2.71 12.66
CA VAL A 76 -4.18 -3.42 11.42
C VAL A 76 -3.69 -2.43 10.39
N ARG A 77 -2.50 -2.67 9.85
CA ARG A 77 -1.87 -1.79 8.85
C ARG A 77 -1.79 -2.40 7.46
N GLN A 78 -1.37 -3.65 7.35
CA GLN A 78 -1.31 -4.37 6.07
C GLN A 78 -1.63 -5.84 6.28
N VAL A 79 -2.23 -6.44 5.26
CA VAL A 79 -2.56 -7.87 5.22
C VAL A 79 -1.95 -8.46 3.96
N ALA A 80 -1.31 -9.63 4.10
CA ALA A 80 -0.99 -10.53 3.01
C ALA A 80 -1.71 -11.87 3.23
N SER A 81 -1.93 -12.64 2.18
CA SER A 81 -2.53 -13.96 2.30
C SER A 81 -1.85 -14.97 1.38
N GLN A 82 -1.86 -16.23 1.79
CA GLN A 82 -1.40 -17.36 0.99
C GLN A 82 -2.10 -18.65 1.44
N LYS A 83 -2.80 -19.30 0.52
CA LYS A 83 -3.48 -20.60 0.73
C LYS A 83 -4.44 -20.57 1.92
N GLY A 84 -5.24 -19.52 2.04
CA GLY A 84 -6.19 -19.32 3.14
C GLY A 84 -5.56 -18.86 4.45
N MET A 85 -4.23 -18.77 4.56
CA MET A 85 -3.59 -18.14 5.71
C MET A 85 -3.51 -16.63 5.48
N ALA A 86 -3.84 -15.83 6.49
CA ALA A 86 -3.65 -14.39 6.47
C ALA A 86 -2.55 -13.97 7.46
N TYR A 87 -1.72 -13.04 7.01
CA TYR A 87 -0.56 -12.52 7.71
C TYR A 87 -0.76 -11.03 7.91
N VAL A 88 -0.82 -10.59 9.16
CA VAL A 88 -1.34 -9.27 9.52
C VAL A 88 -0.27 -8.47 10.26
N ALA A 89 0.14 -7.34 9.67
CA ALA A 89 1.00 -6.37 10.30
C ALA A 89 0.15 -5.40 11.14
N THR A 90 0.48 -5.25 12.43
CA THR A 90 -0.38 -4.53 13.39
C THR A 90 0.35 -3.47 14.23
N ARG A 91 1.30 -2.75 13.60
CA ARG A 91 2.04 -1.64 14.23
C ARG A 91 2.67 -2.06 15.56
N GLU A 92 2.29 -1.42 16.67
CA GLU A 92 2.83 -1.66 18.01
C GLU A 92 2.46 -3.05 18.56
N SER A 93 1.46 -3.72 17.95
CA SER A 93 0.98 -5.05 18.37
C SER A 93 1.61 -6.21 17.60
N GLY A 94 2.61 -5.93 16.77
CA GLY A 94 3.45 -6.95 16.14
C GLY A 94 2.85 -7.58 14.88
N PHE A 95 3.28 -8.82 14.61
CA PHE A 95 2.91 -9.61 13.45
C PHE A 95 2.03 -10.79 13.85
N TRP A 96 0.93 -11.02 13.13
CA TRP A 96 -0.05 -12.06 13.48
C TRP A 96 -0.26 -13.04 12.33
N VAL A 97 -0.40 -14.31 12.67
CA VAL A 97 -0.77 -15.39 11.74
C VAL A 97 -2.19 -15.83 12.03
N VAL A 98 -3.02 -15.82 10.99
CA VAL A 98 -4.44 -16.15 11.05
C VAL A 98 -4.72 -17.30 10.09
N ASP A 99 -5.34 -18.35 10.60
CA ASP A 99 -5.88 -19.43 9.78
C ASP A 99 -7.29 -19.02 9.33
N ALA A 100 -7.45 -18.78 8.04
CA ALA A 100 -8.72 -18.50 7.38
C ALA A 100 -8.97 -19.47 6.21
N THR A 101 -8.46 -20.70 6.33
CA THR A 101 -8.69 -21.78 5.36
C THR A 101 -10.17 -22.13 5.25
N ASP A 102 -10.89 -22.10 6.37
CA ASP A 102 -12.34 -21.90 6.40
C ASP A 102 -12.63 -20.39 6.56
N PRO A 103 -13.01 -19.69 5.48
CA PRO A 103 -13.22 -18.24 5.54
C PRO A 103 -14.45 -17.85 6.38
N HIS A 104 -15.31 -18.81 6.76
CA HIS A 104 -16.42 -18.58 7.69
C HIS A 104 -15.98 -18.59 9.16
N LYS A 105 -14.82 -19.19 9.47
CA LYS A 105 -14.31 -19.35 10.84
C LYS A 105 -12.82 -19.00 10.93
N PRO A 106 -12.42 -17.78 10.55
CA PRO A 106 -11.04 -17.35 10.70
C PRO A 106 -10.65 -17.36 12.19
N ARG A 107 -9.43 -17.81 12.50
CA ARG A 107 -8.90 -17.84 13.88
C ARG A 107 -7.44 -17.44 13.95
N ILE A 108 -7.07 -16.71 14.99
CA ILE A 108 -5.68 -16.40 15.29
C ILE A 108 -4.95 -17.69 15.66
N ARG A 109 -3.78 -17.92 15.06
CA ARG A 109 -2.88 -19.05 15.37
C ARG A 109 -1.78 -18.60 16.31
N SER A 110 -1.12 -17.50 15.98
CA SER A 110 0.01 -16.98 16.74
C SER A 110 0.18 -15.48 16.57
N ARG A 111 0.97 -14.92 17.49
CA ARG A 111 1.55 -13.59 17.41
C ARG A 111 3.06 -13.75 17.49
N PHE A 112 3.76 -12.99 16.67
CA PHE A 112 5.20 -12.84 16.69
C PHE A 112 5.55 -11.40 17.08
N ASP A 113 6.33 -11.25 18.15
CA ASP A 113 6.85 -9.96 18.59
C ASP A 113 8.02 -9.57 17.71
N CYS A 114 7.72 -8.74 16.70
CA CYS A 114 8.71 -8.23 15.79
C CYS A 114 9.56 -7.12 16.43
N CYS A 115 10.74 -6.87 15.86
CA CYS A 115 11.75 -5.98 16.43
C CYS A 115 11.32 -4.50 16.55
N GLU A 116 10.34 -4.04 15.76
CA GLU A 116 9.81 -2.68 15.74
C GLU A 116 8.37 -2.67 15.20
N LEU A 117 7.77 -1.50 14.95
CA LEU A 117 6.41 -1.33 14.46
C LEU A 117 6.20 -2.04 13.13
N ALA A 118 5.29 -3.02 13.11
CA ALA A 118 4.91 -3.74 11.91
C ALA A 118 4.06 -2.86 10.96
N THR A 119 4.56 -2.60 9.76
CA THR A 119 3.89 -1.71 8.79
C THR A 119 3.44 -2.49 7.55
N GLY A 120 4.38 -2.97 6.75
CA GLY A 120 4.15 -3.69 5.51
C GLY A 120 4.33 -5.19 5.66
N VAL A 121 3.62 -5.99 4.87
CA VAL A 121 3.79 -7.45 4.86
C VAL A 121 3.59 -8.03 3.47
N ASP A 122 4.43 -9.00 3.12
CA ASP A 122 4.22 -9.93 2.02
C ASP A 122 4.68 -11.33 2.45
N VAL A 123 4.28 -12.37 1.70
CA VAL A 123 4.62 -13.77 2.02
C VAL A 123 4.97 -14.53 0.76
N ALA A 124 5.95 -15.42 0.85
CA ALA A 124 6.29 -16.36 -0.22
C ALA A 124 6.69 -17.72 0.36
N GLY A 125 5.86 -18.73 0.10
CA GLY A 125 6.09 -20.08 0.61
C GLY A 125 6.03 -20.08 2.13
N SER A 126 7.16 -20.40 2.77
CA SER A 126 7.30 -20.47 4.23
C SER A 126 7.91 -19.22 4.85
N VAL A 127 8.08 -18.13 4.10
CA VAL A 127 8.72 -16.91 4.61
C VAL A 127 7.79 -15.72 4.48
N ALA A 128 7.61 -14.99 5.57
CA ALA A 128 7.00 -13.67 5.59
C ALA A 128 8.10 -12.59 5.60
N PHE A 129 7.83 -11.49 4.89
CA PHE A 129 8.67 -10.30 4.82
C PHE A 129 7.89 -9.19 5.50
N LEU A 130 8.43 -8.64 6.58
CA LEU A 130 7.77 -7.65 7.41
C LEU A 130 8.53 -6.34 7.33
N GLY A 131 7.92 -5.32 6.73
CA GLY A 131 8.42 -3.95 6.78
C GLY A 131 8.24 -3.37 8.18
N GLN A 132 9.23 -2.58 8.60
CA GLN A 132 9.30 -1.90 9.88
C GLN A 132 9.77 -0.47 9.72
N ARG A 133 9.32 0.39 10.63
CA ARG A 133 9.50 1.83 10.51
C ARG A 133 10.94 2.29 10.71
N GLN A 134 11.70 1.63 11.58
CA GLN A 134 13.07 2.05 11.90
C GLN A 134 14.14 0.97 11.65
N ASN A 135 13.70 -0.28 11.50
CA ASN A 135 14.58 -1.46 11.40
C ASN A 135 14.60 -2.09 10.00
N GLY A 136 13.87 -1.54 9.04
CA GLY A 136 13.85 -2.02 7.66
C GLY A 136 12.96 -3.23 7.47
N VAL A 137 13.51 -4.33 6.95
CA VAL A 137 12.74 -5.55 6.62
C VAL A 137 13.20 -6.71 7.50
N GLU A 138 12.24 -7.29 8.23
CA GLU A 138 12.40 -8.51 9.00
C GLU A 138 11.91 -9.73 8.20
N PHE A 139 12.71 -10.79 8.19
CA PHE A 139 12.42 -12.04 7.50
C PHE A 139 12.03 -13.08 8.55
N ILE A 140 10.85 -13.67 8.40
CA ILE A 140 10.21 -14.50 9.43
C ILE A 140 9.84 -15.84 8.80
N ASP A 141 10.28 -16.94 9.41
CA ASP A 141 9.81 -18.29 9.09
C ASP A 141 8.39 -18.45 9.59
N VAL A 142 7.48 -18.81 8.69
CA VAL A 142 6.06 -19.06 8.95
C VAL A 142 5.65 -20.46 8.47
N SER A 143 6.61 -21.38 8.35
CA SER A 143 6.37 -22.80 8.02
C SER A 143 5.52 -23.49 9.10
N ASP A 144 5.78 -23.19 10.37
CA ASP A 144 4.90 -23.50 11.48
C ASP A 144 4.06 -22.25 11.84
N PRO A 145 2.76 -22.22 11.50
CA PRO A 145 1.92 -21.06 11.79
C PRO A 145 1.66 -20.83 13.28
N ASP A 146 1.93 -21.81 14.15
CA ASP A 146 1.80 -21.67 15.61
C ASP A 146 3.10 -21.14 16.25
N HIS A 147 4.25 -21.31 15.58
CA HIS A 147 5.56 -20.91 16.08
C HIS A 147 6.40 -20.17 15.03
N PRO A 148 6.01 -18.96 14.59
CA PRO A 148 6.84 -18.16 13.69
C PRO A 148 8.20 -17.84 14.31
N ALA A 149 9.25 -17.83 13.50
CA ALA A 149 10.62 -17.63 13.98
C ALA A 149 11.38 -16.58 13.18
N HIS A 150 12.22 -15.79 13.86
CA HIS A 150 13.10 -14.85 13.21
C HIS A 150 14.14 -15.59 12.33
N ILE A 151 14.29 -15.17 11.07
CA ILE A 151 15.36 -15.63 10.18
C ILE A 151 16.49 -14.61 10.14
N ALA A 152 16.16 -13.38 9.78
CA ALA A 152 17.13 -12.31 9.58
C ALA A 152 16.47 -10.92 9.62
N MET A 153 17.30 -9.90 9.88
CA MET A 153 16.93 -8.49 9.74
C MET A 153 17.80 -7.84 8.66
N ARG A 154 17.20 -6.97 7.85
CA ARG A 154 17.95 -6.06 6.98
C ARG A 154 17.47 -4.64 7.15
N LYS A 155 18.37 -3.83 7.70
CA LYS A 155 18.15 -2.40 7.85
C LYS A 155 18.03 -1.74 6.49
N THR A 156 16.86 -1.15 6.24
CA THR A 156 16.62 -0.13 5.22
C THR A 156 16.39 1.20 5.96
N ASP A 157 15.67 2.15 5.37
CA ASP A 157 15.21 3.33 6.12
C ASP A 157 13.88 3.01 6.84
N GLU A 158 12.78 3.65 6.43
CA GLU A 158 11.44 3.48 6.97
C GLU A 158 10.58 2.64 6.04
N SER A 159 10.72 1.32 6.11
CA SER A 159 9.95 0.38 5.27
C SER A 159 8.48 0.43 5.69
N GLN A 160 7.61 0.98 4.82
CA GLN A 160 6.16 1.02 5.07
C GLN A 160 5.41 -0.04 4.26
N SER A 161 5.96 -0.46 3.13
CA SER A 161 5.40 -1.52 2.28
C SER A 161 6.50 -2.41 1.75
N VAL A 162 6.19 -3.71 1.63
CA VAL A 162 7.08 -4.70 1.02
C VAL A 162 6.31 -5.55 0.02
N LYS A 163 7.01 -5.94 -1.05
CA LYS A 163 6.56 -6.95 -2.03
C LYS A 163 7.70 -7.91 -2.34
N TYR A 164 7.39 -9.18 -2.52
CA TYR A 164 8.34 -10.22 -2.91
C TYR A 164 8.06 -10.73 -4.31
N ARG A 165 9.12 -10.98 -5.08
CA ARG A 165 9.04 -11.77 -6.32
C ARG A 165 10.40 -12.38 -6.67
N ASP A 166 10.40 -13.65 -7.04
CA ASP A 166 11.55 -14.38 -7.62
C ASP A 166 12.85 -14.23 -6.81
N GLY A 167 12.75 -14.24 -5.48
CA GLY A 167 13.91 -14.10 -4.59
C GLY A 167 14.29 -12.67 -4.23
N TYR A 168 13.55 -11.66 -4.70
CA TYR A 168 13.81 -10.25 -4.39
C TYR A 168 12.68 -9.64 -3.56
N VAL A 169 13.05 -8.84 -2.57
CA VAL A 169 12.12 -8.03 -1.76
C VAL A 169 12.28 -6.57 -2.15
N TYR A 170 11.16 -5.92 -2.46
CA TYR A 170 11.07 -4.51 -2.83
C TYR A 170 10.42 -3.77 -1.67
N SER A 171 11.13 -2.79 -1.10
CA SER A 171 10.68 -1.96 0.03
C SER A 171 10.41 -0.54 -0.42
N GLY A 172 9.23 -0.02 -0.08
CA GLY A 172 8.93 1.41 -0.11
C GLY A 172 9.41 2.06 1.18
N ASP A 173 10.45 2.88 1.08
CA ASP A 173 11.06 3.56 2.22
C ASP A 173 10.54 5.02 2.30
N TRP A 174 9.71 5.29 3.31
CA TRP A 174 8.81 6.44 3.36
C TRP A 174 9.52 7.78 3.47
N GLY A 175 10.14 8.05 4.61
CA GLY A 175 10.71 9.37 4.92
C GLY A 175 11.81 9.81 3.95
N THR A 176 12.58 8.85 3.44
CA THR A 176 13.70 9.07 2.52
C THR A 176 13.29 9.09 1.06
N GLY A 177 12.07 8.63 0.74
CA GLY A 177 11.58 8.56 -0.64
C GLY A 177 12.45 7.64 -1.48
N LYS A 178 12.69 6.41 -1.00
CA LYS A 178 13.52 5.43 -1.72
C LYS A 178 12.71 4.18 -2.03
N LEU A 179 13.01 3.57 -3.16
CA LEU A 179 12.73 2.17 -3.43
C LEU A 179 14.01 1.38 -3.16
N THR A 180 13.97 0.47 -2.21
CA THR A 180 15.11 -0.39 -1.84
C THR A 180 14.83 -1.83 -2.28
N VAL A 181 15.79 -2.46 -2.96
CA VAL A 181 15.67 -3.85 -3.44
C VAL A 181 16.69 -4.72 -2.72
N LEU A 182 16.19 -5.79 -2.10
CA LEU A 182 16.98 -6.79 -1.41
C LEU A 182 16.98 -8.09 -2.20
N ASP A 183 18.15 -8.64 -2.49
CA ASP A 183 18.32 -10.02 -2.94
C ASP A 183 18.27 -10.94 -1.72
N ALA A 184 17.20 -11.75 -1.67
CA ALA A 184 16.87 -12.67 -0.60
C ALA A 184 16.87 -14.14 -1.07
N ARG A 185 17.59 -14.46 -2.15
CA ARG A 185 17.72 -15.84 -2.65
C ARG A 185 18.51 -16.74 -1.70
N ASP A 186 19.41 -16.15 -0.91
CA ASP A 186 20.09 -16.79 0.21
C ASP A 186 19.78 -16.00 1.50
N MET A 187 18.90 -16.55 2.33
CA MET A 187 18.44 -15.90 3.57
C MET A 187 19.56 -15.72 4.62
N ARG A 188 20.70 -16.43 4.49
CA ARG A 188 21.88 -16.20 5.33
C ARG A 188 22.68 -14.98 4.90
N ASN A 189 22.52 -14.57 3.65
CA ASN A 189 23.33 -13.56 2.99
C ASN A 189 22.46 -12.63 2.12
N ILE A 190 21.39 -12.12 2.72
CA ILE A 190 20.51 -11.13 2.07
C ILE A 190 21.31 -9.85 1.85
N ARG A 191 21.20 -9.26 0.65
CA ARG A 191 21.98 -8.06 0.26
C ARG A 191 21.08 -7.01 -0.37
N GLN A 192 21.32 -5.75 -0.06
CA GLN A 192 20.75 -4.65 -0.84
C GLN A 192 21.44 -4.60 -2.20
N VAL A 193 20.69 -4.79 -3.29
CA VAL A 193 21.21 -4.77 -4.66
C VAL A 193 20.87 -3.49 -5.40
N ALA A 194 19.80 -2.79 -5.00
CA ALA A 194 19.46 -1.49 -5.53
C ALA A 194 18.85 -0.58 -4.48
N ARG A 195 19.01 0.72 -4.70
CA ARG A 195 18.35 1.78 -3.93
C ARG A 195 18.20 3.01 -4.82
N VAL A 196 16.98 3.28 -5.26
CA VAL A 196 16.67 4.33 -6.23
C VAL A 196 15.75 5.38 -5.64
N ASP A 197 15.89 6.61 -6.12
CA ASP A 197 15.03 7.73 -5.71
C ASP A 197 13.59 7.52 -6.16
N LEU A 198 12.65 7.85 -5.28
CA LEU A 198 11.26 8.14 -5.61
C LEU A 198 11.09 9.66 -5.69
N TYR A 199 10.10 10.11 -6.45
CA TYR A 199 9.85 11.54 -6.55
C TYR A 199 9.31 12.13 -5.24
N GLY A 200 8.49 11.39 -4.49
CA GLY A 200 7.97 11.79 -3.17
C GLY A 200 8.36 10.79 -2.08
N PHE A 201 7.69 10.88 -0.93
CA PHE A 201 7.79 9.85 0.11
C PHE A 201 7.30 8.49 -0.44
N GLY A 202 7.92 7.39 -0.05
CA GLY A 202 7.60 6.04 -0.55
C GLY A 202 6.81 5.19 0.45
N ASP A 203 5.49 5.06 0.27
CA ASP A 203 4.68 4.15 1.10
C ASP A 203 4.46 2.83 0.36
N GLY A 204 3.42 2.75 -0.47
CA GLY A 204 3.02 1.51 -1.14
C GLY A 204 3.79 1.20 -2.42
N VAL A 205 4.26 -0.06 -2.51
CA VAL A 205 4.79 -0.66 -3.74
C VAL A 205 3.93 -1.82 -4.22
N TRP A 206 3.86 -2.02 -5.54
CA TRP A 206 3.12 -3.10 -6.16
C TRP A 206 3.83 -3.63 -7.41
N LEU A 207 3.68 -4.93 -7.68
CA LEU A 207 4.36 -5.63 -8.76
C LEU A 207 3.35 -6.14 -9.79
N LYS A 208 3.66 -6.00 -11.09
CA LYS A 208 2.97 -6.71 -12.17
C LYS A 208 3.89 -6.90 -13.37
N GLY A 209 4.05 -8.16 -13.80
CA GLY A 209 4.99 -8.49 -14.87
C GLY A 209 6.40 -7.98 -14.54
N ARG A 210 7.07 -7.35 -15.49
CA ARG A 210 8.40 -6.75 -15.28
C ARG A 210 8.40 -5.39 -14.58
N TYR A 211 7.23 -4.87 -14.20
CA TYR A 211 7.10 -3.51 -13.66
C TYR A 211 6.83 -3.49 -12.16
N LEU A 212 7.34 -2.44 -11.52
CA LEU A 212 7.01 -2.02 -10.17
C LEU A 212 6.34 -0.64 -10.22
N TYR A 213 5.27 -0.49 -9.45
CA TYR A 213 4.53 0.74 -9.28
C TYR A 213 4.68 1.20 -7.83
N ALA A 214 5.13 2.44 -7.61
CA ALA A 214 5.31 3.03 -6.30
C ALA A 214 4.41 4.26 -6.16
N ALA A 215 3.46 4.23 -5.22
CA ALA A 215 2.65 5.40 -4.92
C ALA A 215 3.44 6.33 -3.99
N THR A 216 3.52 7.60 -4.37
CA THR A 216 4.32 8.61 -3.66
C THR A 216 3.45 9.77 -3.16
N GLY A 217 3.89 10.42 -2.09
CA GLY A 217 3.15 11.53 -1.47
C GLY A 217 4.02 12.66 -0.90
N HIS A 218 3.33 13.68 -0.40
CA HIS A 218 3.86 14.87 0.28
C HIS A 218 4.77 15.73 -0.60
N HIS A 219 5.97 16.01 -0.12
CA HIS A 219 6.94 16.86 -0.75
C HIS A 219 7.83 16.03 -1.68
N ALA A 220 8.22 16.62 -2.81
CA ALA A 220 9.18 16.01 -3.69
C ALA A 220 10.53 15.83 -2.97
N LYS A 221 11.08 14.63 -3.04
CA LYS A 221 12.38 14.22 -2.50
C LYS A 221 13.48 14.28 -3.55
N ASN A 222 13.12 14.04 -4.81
CA ASN A 222 13.99 14.32 -5.94
C ASN A 222 14.12 15.84 -6.14
N ARG A 223 15.34 16.34 -6.36
CA ARG A 223 15.64 17.77 -6.52
C ARG A 223 15.51 18.29 -7.96
N ASP A 224 15.24 17.42 -8.92
CA ASP A 224 14.79 17.86 -10.24
C ASP A 224 13.28 18.10 -10.23
N PHE A 225 12.90 19.34 -9.93
CA PHE A 225 11.51 19.79 -9.94
C PHE A 225 11.03 20.20 -11.33
N SER A 226 11.91 20.24 -12.35
CA SER A 226 11.54 20.74 -13.68
C SER A 226 10.50 19.85 -14.34
N THR A 227 10.56 18.55 -14.06
CA THR A 227 9.69 17.51 -14.62
C THR A 227 8.32 17.39 -13.95
N LEU A 228 8.11 18.06 -12.80
CA LEU A 228 6.85 17.96 -12.06
C LEU A 228 5.73 18.76 -12.73
N THR A 229 4.55 18.15 -12.85
CA THR A 229 3.32 18.76 -13.37
C THR A 229 2.85 19.89 -12.46
N TYR A 230 2.83 19.62 -11.14
CA TYR A 230 2.46 20.60 -10.13
C TYR A 230 3.72 21.25 -9.58
N LYS A 231 3.71 22.58 -9.47
CA LYS A 231 4.78 23.36 -8.84
C LYS A 231 4.35 23.80 -7.44
N SER A 232 5.31 23.88 -6.54
CA SER A 232 5.07 24.35 -5.17
C SER A 232 4.56 25.79 -5.21
N VAL A 233 3.53 26.06 -4.41
CA VAL A 233 3.00 27.41 -4.17
C VAL A 233 3.14 27.68 -2.69
N ASP A 234 3.76 28.80 -2.31
CA ASP A 234 3.95 29.16 -0.92
C ASP A 234 2.63 29.61 -0.27
N THR A 235 1.92 28.65 0.34
CA THR A 235 0.63 28.88 1.01
C THR A 235 0.74 28.85 2.53
N PRO A 236 -0.16 29.52 3.27
CA PRO A 236 -0.24 29.43 4.73
C PRO A 236 -0.33 27.98 5.23
N GLU A 237 -1.06 27.11 4.54
CA GLU A 237 -1.20 25.69 4.88
C GLU A 237 0.15 25.00 4.82
N LEU A 238 0.92 25.18 3.73
CA LEU A 238 2.25 24.60 3.57
C LEU A 238 3.26 25.14 4.59
N ARG A 239 3.18 26.42 4.97
CA ARG A 239 4.05 27.01 6.01
C ARG A 239 3.85 26.38 7.39
N LYS A 240 2.69 25.77 7.68
CA LYS A 240 2.50 24.96 8.90
C LYS A 240 3.44 23.74 8.97
N PHE A 241 4.04 23.35 7.84
CA PHE A 241 4.96 22.21 7.73
C PHE A 241 6.42 22.63 7.76
N GLY A 242 6.71 23.93 7.89
CA GLY A 242 8.06 24.47 7.97
C GLY A 242 8.39 25.33 6.75
N LYS A 243 9.67 25.40 6.40
CA LYS A 243 10.14 26.17 5.25
C LYS A 243 9.63 25.54 3.96
N VAL A 244 8.93 26.33 3.15
CA VAL A 244 8.47 25.95 1.82
C VAL A 244 9.63 26.08 0.82
N ASP A 245 9.80 25.07 -0.01
CA ASP A 245 10.72 25.05 -1.14
C ASP A 245 10.01 24.60 -2.43
N ALA A 246 10.75 24.50 -3.53
CA ALA A 246 10.20 24.14 -4.84
C ALA A 246 9.61 22.72 -4.90
N GLY A 247 9.98 21.82 -3.97
CA GLY A 247 9.44 20.45 -3.89
C GLY A 247 8.21 20.34 -2.99
N SER A 248 7.91 21.36 -2.19
CA SER A 248 6.86 21.31 -1.19
C SER A 248 5.48 21.10 -1.81
N GLY A 249 4.88 19.92 -1.55
CA GLY A 249 3.51 19.59 -1.99
C GLY A 249 3.42 18.85 -3.32
N CYS A 250 4.54 18.67 -4.00
CA CYS A 250 4.57 18.19 -5.38
C CYS A 250 5.10 16.75 -5.53
N GLY A 251 5.20 16.00 -4.43
CA GLY A 251 5.66 14.60 -4.44
C GLY A 251 4.57 13.58 -4.79
N HIS A 252 3.30 13.99 -4.81
CA HIS A 252 2.15 13.11 -5.01
C HIS A 252 2.14 12.50 -6.42
N GLY A 253 2.08 11.17 -6.52
CA GLY A 253 2.04 10.52 -7.83
C GLY A 253 2.20 9.01 -7.79
N LEU A 254 2.47 8.45 -8.96
CA LEU A 254 2.78 7.05 -9.20
C LEU A 254 4.05 6.94 -10.03
N ASP A 255 5.13 6.47 -9.40
CA ASP A 255 6.38 6.16 -10.07
C ASP A 255 6.33 4.74 -10.66
N ILE A 256 6.84 4.59 -11.89
CA ILE A 256 6.85 3.30 -12.60
C ILE A 256 8.29 2.92 -12.94
N PHE A 257 8.70 1.73 -12.51
CA PHE A 257 10.01 1.18 -12.75
C PHE A 257 9.94 -0.11 -13.55
N ASP A 258 10.81 -0.26 -14.55
CA ASP A 258 11.19 -1.56 -15.10
C ASP A 258 12.22 -2.20 -14.17
N ILE A 259 11.88 -3.40 -13.67
CA ILE A 259 12.69 -4.17 -12.72
C ILE A 259 13.09 -5.53 -13.32
N SER A 260 13.30 -5.58 -14.64
CA SER A 260 13.85 -6.77 -15.30
C SER A 260 15.24 -7.14 -14.80
N ASP A 261 16.02 -6.12 -14.42
CA ASP A 261 17.20 -6.30 -13.58
C ASP A 261 16.89 -5.70 -12.19
N PRO A 262 16.63 -6.53 -11.16
CA PRO A 262 16.37 -6.04 -9.81
C PRO A 262 17.54 -5.27 -9.19
N ALA A 263 18.78 -5.43 -9.70
CA ALA A 263 19.94 -4.66 -9.26
C ALA A 263 20.06 -3.29 -9.95
N ASP A 264 19.32 -3.06 -11.04
CA ASP A 264 19.26 -1.78 -11.76
C ASP A 264 17.81 -1.39 -12.13
N PRO A 265 16.93 -1.08 -11.15
CA PRO A 265 15.59 -0.59 -11.42
C PRO A 265 15.60 0.71 -12.23
N LYS A 266 14.95 0.70 -13.40
CA LYS A 266 14.91 1.88 -14.30
C LYS A 266 13.55 2.54 -14.23
N ARG A 267 13.50 3.81 -13.82
CA ARG A 267 12.28 4.60 -13.92
C ARG A 267 11.92 4.74 -15.40
N VAL A 268 10.75 4.26 -15.78
CA VAL A 268 10.25 4.34 -17.16
C VAL A 268 9.20 5.43 -17.32
N GLY A 269 8.44 5.73 -16.26
CA GLY A 269 7.42 6.77 -16.30
C GLY A 269 6.95 7.20 -14.92
N ARG A 270 6.13 8.24 -14.93
CA ARG A 270 5.46 8.78 -13.75
C ARG A 270 4.19 9.51 -14.16
N VAL A 271 3.18 9.46 -13.30
CA VAL A 271 2.06 10.41 -13.33
C VAL A 271 1.99 11.14 -11.99
N ASP A 272 1.86 12.46 -12.04
CA ASP A 272 1.67 13.28 -10.84
C ASP A 272 0.18 13.33 -10.47
N PHE A 273 -0.11 13.28 -9.18
CA PHE A 273 -1.45 13.51 -8.64
C PHE A 273 -1.57 14.93 -8.09
N PRO A 274 -2.79 15.49 -8.04
CA PRO A 274 -3.02 16.82 -7.46
C PRO A 274 -2.42 16.92 -6.05
N PRO A 275 -1.92 18.10 -5.66
CA PRO A 275 -1.37 18.29 -4.32
C PRO A 275 -2.45 18.13 -3.24
N PHE A 276 -2.07 17.55 -2.11
CA PHE A 276 -2.92 17.43 -0.93
C PHE A 276 -2.09 17.63 0.36
N TYR A 277 -2.70 18.22 1.40
CA TYR A 277 -2.00 18.71 2.58
C TYR A 277 -2.68 18.32 3.90
N ALA A 278 -2.75 17.02 4.23
CA ALA A 278 -3.09 16.58 5.59
C ALA A 278 -2.08 15.55 6.10
N ARG A 279 -1.88 15.58 7.42
CA ARG A 279 -0.74 14.93 8.07
C ARG A 279 -1.11 13.64 8.83
N GLY A 280 -2.40 13.42 9.10
CA GLY A 280 -2.88 12.26 9.85
C GLY A 280 -3.32 11.11 8.94
N LEU A 281 -2.97 9.87 9.28
CA LEU A 281 -3.39 8.65 8.57
C LEU A 281 -3.10 8.64 7.06
N ASP A 282 -2.03 9.30 6.60
CA ASP A 282 -1.75 9.43 5.17
C ASP A 282 -1.01 8.21 4.59
N MET A 283 -1.78 7.32 3.96
CA MET A 283 -1.31 6.05 3.40
C MET A 283 -1.50 6.05 1.90
N TRP A 284 -0.56 5.43 1.18
CA TRP A 284 -0.63 5.34 -0.28
C TRP A 284 -0.41 3.91 -0.74
N THR A 285 -1.28 3.41 -1.62
CA THR A 285 -1.20 2.03 -2.07
C THR A 285 -1.56 1.89 -3.55
N PRO A 286 -0.64 1.39 -4.38
CA PRO A 286 -0.94 0.97 -5.73
C PRO A 286 -1.46 -0.48 -5.76
N ARG A 287 -2.40 -0.75 -6.67
CA ARG A 287 -2.92 -2.08 -7.01
C ARG A 287 -3.24 -2.13 -8.50
N THR A 288 -2.88 -3.22 -9.16
CA THR A 288 -3.23 -3.42 -10.57
C THR A 288 -4.54 -4.16 -10.72
N SER A 289 -5.31 -3.83 -11.76
CA SER A 289 -6.44 -4.65 -12.18
C SER A 289 -5.95 -5.93 -12.87
N ALA A 290 -6.58 -7.06 -12.56
CA ALA A 290 -6.34 -8.31 -13.27
C ALA A 290 -6.71 -8.16 -14.76
N GLY A 291 -5.82 -8.59 -15.65
CA GLY A 291 -6.08 -8.63 -17.10
C GLY A 291 -6.17 -7.29 -17.82
N SER A 292 -5.80 -6.17 -17.18
CA SER A 292 -5.71 -4.85 -17.82
C SER A 292 -4.45 -4.11 -17.37
N ASP A 293 -4.02 -3.09 -18.11
CA ASP A 293 -2.86 -2.25 -17.76
C ASP A 293 -3.21 -1.05 -16.89
N ILE A 294 -4.33 -1.11 -16.17
CA ILE A 294 -4.76 -0.07 -15.26
C ILE A 294 -4.20 -0.33 -13.86
N VAL A 295 -3.62 0.73 -13.27
CA VAL A 295 -3.17 0.79 -11.89
C VAL A 295 -4.08 1.73 -11.12
N PHE A 296 -4.62 1.25 -10.01
CA PHE A 296 -5.33 2.05 -9.03
C PHE A 296 -4.35 2.46 -7.93
N ALA A 297 -4.16 3.76 -7.74
CA ALA A 297 -3.39 4.29 -6.63
C ALA A 297 -4.36 4.94 -5.63
N ALA A 298 -4.48 4.36 -4.44
CA ALA A 298 -5.22 4.96 -3.34
C ALA A 298 -4.30 5.88 -2.53
N GLN A 299 -4.81 7.05 -2.16
CA GLN A 299 -4.22 7.95 -1.19
C GLN A 299 -5.31 8.35 -0.19
N THR A 300 -5.07 8.18 1.11
CA THR A 300 -6.11 8.32 2.16
C THR A 300 -7.00 9.54 1.95
N HIS A 301 -6.39 10.68 1.63
CA HIS A 301 -7.12 11.94 1.50
C HIS A 301 -7.27 12.45 0.08
N ASN A 302 -6.32 12.12 -0.78
CA ASN A 302 -6.34 12.58 -2.16
C ASN A 302 -7.30 11.74 -3.03
N GLY A 303 -7.80 10.63 -2.48
CA GLY A 303 -8.73 9.72 -3.12
C GLY A 303 -8.03 8.60 -3.86
N ILE A 304 -8.75 7.98 -4.81
CA ILE A 304 -8.21 6.92 -5.65
C ILE A 304 -8.06 7.45 -7.06
N PHE A 305 -6.94 7.09 -7.68
CA PHE A 305 -6.61 7.43 -9.05
C PHE A 305 -6.61 6.17 -9.89
N ALA A 306 -7.34 6.16 -11.00
CA ALA A 306 -7.16 5.16 -12.06
C ALA A 306 -6.12 5.69 -13.04
N VAL A 307 -5.07 4.90 -13.30
CA VAL A 307 -3.98 5.26 -14.20
C VAL A 307 -3.85 4.20 -15.29
N ASP A 308 -3.99 4.59 -16.55
CA ASP A 308 -3.63 3.75 -17.69
C ASP A 308 -2.11 3.67 -17.80
N CYS A 309 -1.58 2.46 -17.69
CA CYS A 309 -0.16 2.14 -17.82
C CYS A 309 0.10 1.17 -18.98
N SER A 310 -0.78 1.14 -20.00
CA SER A 310 -0.58 0.33 -21.22
C SER A 310 0.71 0.70 -21.96
N ASP A 311 1.08 1.98 -21.95
CA ASP A 311 2.44 2.48 -22.20
C ASP A 311 3.04 3.00 -20.88
N PRO A 312 3.85 2.20 -20.17
CA PRO A 312 4.48 2.59 -18.91
C PRO A 312 5.38 3.82 -19.01
N ALA A 313 5.82 4.21 -20.21
CA ALA A 313 6.62 5.42 -20.42
C ALA A 313 5.76 6.68 -20.52
N LYS A 314 4.45 6.54 -20.74
CA LYS A 314 3.48 7.63 -20.87
C LYS A 314 2.20 7.33 -20.09
N PRO A 315 2.29 7.07 -18.78
CA PRO A 315 1.12 6.75 -17.98
C PRO A 315 0.14 7.93 -17.96
N LYS A 316 -1.15 7.63 -17.97
CA LYS A 316 -2.21 8.65 -18.04
C LYS A 316 -3.25 8.43 -16.95
N MET A 317 -3.52 9.47 -16.17
CA MET A 317 -4.65 9.47 -15.25
C MET A 317 -5.97 9.44 -16.04
N LEU A 318 -6.80 8.44 -15.76
CA LEU A 318 -8.12 8.22 -16.37
C LEU A 318 -9.23 8.85 -15.56
N ASP A 319 -9.21 8.66 -14.24
CA ASP A 319 -10.28 9.10 -13.34
C ASP A 319 -9.75 9.25 -11.91
N ARG A 320 -10.50 9.99 -11.08
CA ARG A 320 -10.25 10.19 -9.66
C ARG A 320 -11.56 10.12 -8.88
N TRP A 321 -11.57 9.34 -7.79
CA TRP A 321 -12.66 9.32 -6.81
C TRP A 321 -12.17 9.88 -5.49
N THR A 322 -12.82 10.92 -4.97
CA THR A 322 -12.58 11.45 -3.62
C THR A 322 -13.69 10.99 -2.69
N PHE A 323 -13.36 10.44 -1.53
CA PHE A 323 -14.34 10.15 -0.47
C PHE A 323 -14.45 11.41 0.39
N PRO A 324 -15.67 11.87 0.78
CA PRO A 324 -15.79 12.91 1.77
C PRO A 324 -15.02 12.48 3.00
N VAL A 325 -14.12 13.35 3.43
CA VAL A 325 -13.59 13.29 4.78
C VAL A 325 -14.81 13.45 5.67
N ALA A 326 -15.15 12.43 6.46
CA ALA A 326 -16.20 12.54 7.47
C ALA A 326 -16.00 13.86 8.22
N ASP A 327 -17.05 14.67 8.37
CA ASP A 327 -17.04 16.00 9.03
C ASP A 327 -16.27 15.94 10.35
N HIS A 328 -14.96 16.12 10.31
CA HIS A 328 -14.11 16.12 11.49
C HIS A 328 -13.89 17.59 11.84
N PRO A 329 -14.21 18.02 13.08
CA PRO A 329 -14.31 19.44 13.47
C PRO A 329 -13.00 20.26 13.37
N GLU A 330 -11.90 19.70 12.86
CA GLU A 330 -10.62 20.38 12.68
C GLU A 330 -10.22 20.58 11.19
N TRP A 331 -11.07 20.18 10.25
CA TRP A 331 -10.69 20.08 8.83
C TRP A 331 -11.55 21.04 8.02
N PRO A 332 -10.97 22.09 7.39
CA PRO A 332 -11.76 23.08 6.68
C PRO A 332 -12.51 22.42 5.53
N SER A 333 -13.83 22.57 5.54
CA SER A 333 -14.71 22.21 4.44
C SER A 333 -14.20 22.86 3.16
N CYS A 334 -13.74 22.06 2.20
CA CYS A 334 -13.48 22.55 0.86
C CYS A 334 -14.84 22.73 0.19
N CYS A 335 -15.27 24.00 0.10
CA CYS A 335 -16.31 24.46 -0.81
C CYS A 335 -15.99 24.09 -2.27
#